data_AF-A0A401KPX1-F1
#
_entry.id   AF-A0A401KPX1-F1
#
_cell.length_a   1.000
_cell.length_b   1.000
_cell.length_c   1.000
_cell.angle_alpha   90.00
_cell.angle_beta   90.00
_cell.angle_gamma   90.00
#
_symmetry.space_group_name_H-M   'P 1'
#
loop_
_entity.id
_entity.type
_entity.pdbx_description
1 polymer ?
#
loop_
_entity_poly.entity_id
_entity_poly.type
_entity_poly.pdbx_seq_one_letter_code
_entity_poly.pdbx_strand_id
1 'polypeptide(L)'
;MSRLQHLAPALSRLYPWTSSPLIVSAPMRVMSGPALAVAVSRAGGLGFINNASPNIAADLEQASSLISSSTLKTTPTPTPHLPIGVGFLLWADDLDSAVATIQKYKPCAVWLYAPPNGQADLDTWSRGIRTASPGTQIWIQIGTLSEARSLLKSAEKPDVVVVQGAEAGGHGRAKDGLGLISLLPEVADAFAGSEIPLFAAGGIADGRGAAAALCLGASGVVMGTRFLAATETRIARGYQQEVVRAEDGAVSTMKTLLYNHLRGTFGWPEDYTPRTIINRSWVDHLAGKGFEELKVLHDEAAKQGDKAWGPEGRLATYAGASIGLIHEVKDAESIVKEVREQVLERFGSIGGQ
;
A
#
# COMPACT_ATOMS: atom_id res chain seq x y z
N MET A 1 -24.01 4.98 7.53
CA MET A 1 -23.60 6.29 8.11
C MET A 1 -23.16 6.24 9.59
N SER A 2 -23.35 5.14 10.36
CA SER A 2 -23.02 5.14 11.81
C SER A 2 -21.54 4.86 12.14
N ARG A 3 -20.86 3.90 11.51
CA ARG A 3 -19.48 3.48 11.90
C ARG A 3 -18.39 4.53 11.61
N LEU A 4 -18.48 5.19 10.45
CA LEU A 4 -17.55 6.24 10.00
C LEU A 4 -17.48 7.42 10.98
N GLN A 5 -18.63 7.81 11.54
CA GLN A 5 -18.73 8.93 12.49
C GLN A 5 -18.11 8.57 13.86
N HIS A 6 -18.21 7.31 14.29
CA HIS A 6 -17.67 6.87 15.57
C HIS A 6 -16.14 6.74 15.57
N LEU A 7 -15.53 6.30 14.46
CA LEU A 7 -14.09 6.05 14.39
C LEU A 7 -13.25 7.26 13.92
N ALA A 8 -13.86 8.23 13.24
CA ALA A 8 -13.17 9.43 12.79
C ALA A 8 -12.50 10.23 13.93
N PRO A 9 -13.12 10.43 15.12
CA PRO A 9 -12.46 11.05 16.26
C PRO A 9 -11.26 10.25 16.77
N ALA A 10 -11.31 8.91 16.75
CA ALA A 10 -10.21 8.06 17.17
C ALA A 10 -9.01 8.21 16.22
N LEU A 11 -9.25 8.12 14.91
CA LEU A 11 -8.21 8.32 13.89
C LEU A 11 -7.62 9.73 13.95
N SER A 12 -8.43 10.76 14.18
CA SER A 12 -7.95 12.14 14.32
C SER A 12 -7.09 12.33 15.57
N ARG A 13 -7.33 11.59 16.65
CA ARG A 13 -6.44 11.61 17.83
C ARG A 13 -5.13 10.88 17.58
N LEU A 14 -5.17 9.76 16.85
CA LEU A 14 -3.98 8.97 16.54
C LEU A 14 -3.08 9.66 15.51
N TYR A 15 -3.69 10.35 14.53
CA TYR A 15 -3.00 10.99 13.41
C TYR A 15 -3.44 12.45 13.26
N PRO A 16 -3.04 13.33 14.19
CA PRO A 16 -3.64 14.66 14.34
C PRO A 16 -3.35 15.63 13.17
N TRP A 17 -2.35 15.36 12.33
CA TRP A 17 -2.06 16.16 11.13
C TRP A 17 -2.96 15.80 9.95
N THR A 18 -3.72 14.71 10.04
CA THR A 18 -4.50 14.18 8.92
C THR A 18 -5.82 14.91 8.74
N SER A 19 -6.36 14.85 7.53
CA SER A 19 -7.65 15.41 7.15
C SER A 19 -8.56 14.33 6.58
N SER A 20 -9.83 14.35 6.96
CA SER A 20 -10.85 13.42 6.47
C SER A 20 -11.43 13.87 5.12
N PRO A 21 -11.79 12.95 4.20
CA PRO A 21 -11.45 11.52 4.20
C PRO A 21 -9.95 11.25 4.19
N LEU A 22 -9.52 10.24 4.96
CA LEU A 22 -8.11 9.90 5.10
C LEU A 22 -7.62 9.10 3.90
N ILE A 23 -6.65 9.68 3.19
CA ILE A 23 -5.97 9.10 2.04
C ILE A 23 -4.60 8.60 2.48
N VAL A 24 -4.31 7.33 2.20
CA VAL A 24 -3.08 6.65 2.60
C VAL A 24 -2.30 6.21 1.37
N SER A 25 -0.98 6.42 1.35
CA SER A 25 -0.11 5.81 0.34
C SER A 25 0.44 4.48 0.86
N ALA A 26 0.25 3.39 0.11
CA ALA A 26 0.66 2.06 0.52
C ALA A 26 2.19 1.93 0.71
N PRO A 27 2.66 1.03 1.61
CA PRO A 27 4.07 0.63 1.69
C PRO A 27 4.46 -0.25 0.49
N MET A 28 4.92 0.36 -0.60
CA MET A 28 5.36 -0.34 -1.81
C MET A 28 6.89 -0.54 -1.75
N ARG A 29 7.34 -1.78 -1.57
CA ARG A 29 8.77 -2.10 -1.35
C ARG A 29 9.66 -1.43 -2.40
N VAL A 30 10.67 -0.67 -1.93
CA VAL A 30 11.59 0.20 -2.70
C VAL A 30 10.94 1.47 -3.26
N MET A 31 9.70 1.39 -3.76
CA MET A 31 9.03 2.48 -4.48
C MET A 31 8.53 3.59 -3.56
N SER A 32 7.97 3.21 -2.39
CA SER A 32 7.51 4.14 -1.37
C SER A 32 8.69 4.59 -0.50
N GLY A 33 9.46 5.54 -1.03
CA GLY A 33 10.57 6.17 -0.32
C GLY A 33 10.13 7.29 0.63
N PRO A 34 11.09 7.90 1.35
CA PRO A 34 10.82 8.94 2.33
C PRO A 34 10.19 10.21 1.74
N ALA A 35 10.58 10.59 0.51
CA ALA A 35 10.00 11.76 -0.16
C ALA A 35 8.49 11.62 -0.35
N LEU A 36 8.03 10.47 -0.87
CA LEU A 36 6.60 10.18 -1.05
C LEU A 36 5.86 10.16 0.30
N ALA A 37 6.39 9.42 1.28
CA ALA A 37 5.72 9.28 2.57
C ALA A 37 5.53 10.63 3.27
N VAL A 38 6.57 11.47 3.26
CA VAL A 38 6.51 12.80 3.87
C VAL A 38 5.58 13.73 3.09
N ALA A 39 5.60 13.72 1.75
CA ALA A 39 4.71 14.55 0.94
C ALA A 39 3.23 14.21 1.17
N VAL A 40 2.88 12.93 1.22
CA VAL A 40 1.51 12.47 1.53
C VAL A 40 1.08 12.91 2.93
N SER A 41 1.96 12.76 3.93
CA SER A 41 1.66 13.19 5.29
C SER A 41 1.49 14.71 5.40
N ARG A 42 2.32 15.51 4.71
CA ARG A 42 2.17 16.98 4.64
C ARG A 42 0.84 17.42 4.02
N ALA A 43 0.32 16.65 3.07
CA ALA A 43 -0.96 16.90 2.42
C ALA A 43 -2.20 16.52 3.28
N GLY A 44 -1.99 16.16 4.54
CA GLY A 44 -3.03 15.67 5.45
C GLY A 44 -3.45 14.23 5.18
N GLY A 45 -2.66 13.46 4.42
CA GLY A 45 -2.78 12.01 4.31
C GLY A 45 -1.90 11.28 5.32
N LEU A 46 -1.73 9.96 5.15
CA LEU A 46 -0.75 9.17 5.88
C LEU A 46 0.17 8.43 4.89
N GLY A 47 1.44 8.79 4.87
CA GLY A 47 2.44 8.14 4.04
C GLY A 47 3.12 6.96 4.72
N PHE A 48 3.33 5.86 4.00
CA PHE A 48 4.12 4.72 4.46
C PHE A 48 5.40 4.55 3.63
N ILE A 49 6.51 4.25 4.31
CA ILE A 49 7.77 3.83 3.70
C ILE A 49 7.82 2.30 3.60
N ASN A 50 8.45 1.76 2.56
CA ASN A 50 8.84 0.35 2.54
C ASN A 50 10.14 0.14 1.74
N ASN A 51 11.07 -0.59 2.35
CA ASN A 51 12.32 -1.02 1.72
C ASN A 51 12.76 -2.36 2.34
N ALA A 52 13.81 -2.99 1.84
CA ALA A 52 14.44 -4.11 2.53
C ALA A 52 15.40 -3.61 3.62
N SER A 53 15.53 -4.31 4.75
CA SER A 53 16.62 -4.05 5.69
C SER A 53 18.00 -4.22 5.02
N PRO A 54 19.02 -3.39 5.37
CA PRO A 54 19.00 -2.33 6.39
C PRO A 54 18.48 -0.96 5.89
N ASN A 55 18.06 -0.86 4.62
CA ASN A 55 17.74 0.43 3.99
C ASN A 55 16.55 1.17 4.61
N ILE A 56 15.66 0.46 5.32
CA ILE A 56 14.54 1.07 6.05
C ILE A 56 15.05 2.11 7.07
N ALA A 57 16.13 1.83 7.80
CA ALA A 57 16.67 2.75 8.79
C ALA A 57 17.18 4.06 8.15
N ALA A 58 17.86 3.95 7.00
CA ALA A 58 18.31 5.11 6.23
C ALA A 58 17.13 5.91 5.67
N ASP A 59 16.09 5.24 5.16
CA ASP A 59 14.88 5.91 4.67
C ASP A 59 14.14 6.64 5.83
N LEU A 60 14.07 6.07 7.03
CA LEU A 60 13.47 6.72 8.21
C LEU A 60 14.31 7.92 8.71
N GLU A 61 15.63 7.83 8.66
CA GLU A 61 16.53 8.94 8.98
C GLU A 61 16.36 10.11 7.99
N GLN A 62 16.28 9.80 6.70
CA GLN A 62 16.00 10.79 5.66
C GLN A 62 14.60 11.40 5.86
N ALA A 63 13.58 10.60 6.17
CA ALA A 63 12.24 11.11 6.46
C ALA A 63 12.23 12.04 7.67
N SER A 64 12.90 11.67 8.76
CA SER A 64 13.06 12.52 9.96
C SER A 64 13.71 13.87 9.61
N SER A 65 14.73 13.86 8.75
CA SER A 65 15.40 15.07 8.26
C SER A 65 14.48 15.95 7.39
N LEU A 66 13.72 15.33 6.47
CA LEU A 66 12.73 16.02 5.64
C LEU A 66 11.62 16.65 6.50
N ILE A 67 11.14 15.92 7.51
CA ILE A 67 10.12 16.41 8.45
C ILE A 67 10.66 17.58 9.26
N SER A 68 11.87 17.47 9.81
CA SER A 68 12.48 18.52 10.65
C SER A 68 12.81 19.80 9.87
N SER A 69 13.15 19.68 8.58
CA SER A 69 13.46 20.82 7.71
C SER A 69 12.23 21.53 7.15
N SER A 70 11.03 21.02 7.40
CA SER A 70 9.77 21.62 6.94
C SER A 70 8.82 21.87 8.08
N THR A 71 8.11 23.00 8.05
CA THR A 71 6.89 23.15 8.82
C THR A 71 5.80 22.26 8.22
N LEU A 72 5.68 21.01 8.71
CA LEU A 72 4.38 20.35 8.71
C LEU A 72 3.38 21.33 9.33
N LYS A 73 2.13 21.39 8.82
CA LYS A 73 1.06 22.12 9.49
C LYS A 73 1.01 21.58 10.92
N THR A 74 1.60 22.32 11.85
CA THR A 74 1.84 21.86 13.19
C THR A 74 0.48 21.72 13.84
N THR A 75 0.13 20.50 14.20
CA THR A 75 -0.79 20.32 15.32
C THR A 75 -0.16 21.03 16.52
N PRO A 76 -0.94 21.75 17.33
CA PRO A 76 -0.41 22.48 18.50
C PRO A 76 0.39 21.59 19.46
N THR A 77 0.19 20.28 19.37
CA THR A 77 0.86 19.25 20.16
C THR A 77 1.93 18.54 19.32
N PRO A 78 3.21 18.61 19.72
CA PRO A 78 4.26 17.75 19.17
C PRO A 78 3.89 16.28 19.40
N THR A 79 3.86 15.46 18.34
CA THR A 79 3.72 14.01 18.49
C THR A 79 5.10 13.40 18.73
N PRO A 80 5.27 12.48 19.71
CA PRO A 80 6.55 11.83 19.94
C PRO A 80 6.95 10.82 18.85
N HIS A 81 6.07 10.60 17.86
CA HIS A 81 6.26 9.70 16.74
C HIS A 81 6.40 10.48 15.43
N LEU A 82 7.21 9.96 14.51
CA LEU A 82 7.28 10.48 13.15
C LEU A 82 5.91 10.34 12.47
N PRO A 83 5.40 11.37 11.80
CA PRO A 83 4.08 11.37 11.13
C PRO A 83 4.09 10.58 9.81
N ILE A 84 4.75 9.44 9.81
CA ILE A 84 4.81 8.48 8.70
C ILE A 84 4.77 7.06 9.26
N GLY A 85 4.27 6.13 8.45
CA GLY A 85 4.34 4.71 8.74
C GLY A 85 5.51 4.01 8.05
N VAL A 86 5.75 2.77 8.43
CA VAL A 86 6.71 1.87 7.78
C VAL A 86 6.10 0.49 7.59
N GLY A 87 6.36 -0.18 6.47
CA GLY A 87 5.86 -1.54 6.20
C GLY A 87 6.95 -2.61 6.24
N PHE A 88 6.57 -3.81 6.68
CA PHE A 88 7.41 -5.00 6.71
C PHE A 88 6.68 -6.19 6.07
N LEU A 89 7.45 -6.98 5.32
CA LEU A 89 7.05 -8.26 4.76
C LEU A 89 7.57 -9.38 5.66
N LEU A 90 6.68 -10.04 6.39
CA LEU A 90 7.05 -10.98 7.46
C LEU A 90 7.80 -12.21 6.93
N TRP A 91 7.64 -12.56 5.65
CA TRP A 91 8.37 -13.64 5.01
C TRP A 91 9.82 -13.30 4.64
N ALA A 92 10.18 -12.01 4.58
CA ALA A 92 11.47 -11.55 4.07
C ALA A 92 12.24 -10.65 5.03
N ASP A 93 11.56 -9.96 5.94
CA ASP A 93 12.15 -9.04 6.90
C ASP A 93 12.36 -9.73 8.25
N ASP A 94 13.31 -9.19 9.02
CA ASP A 94 13.70 -9.70 10.33
C ASP A 94 13.10 -8.85 11.47
N LEU A 95 12.50 -9.51 12.47
CA LEU A 95 11.81 -8.84 13.57
C LEU A 95 12.77 -8.05 14.46
N ASP A 96 13.95 -8.58 14.77
CA ASP A 96 14.90 -7.91 15.66
C ASP A 96 15.42 -6.62 15.03
N SER A 97 15.75 -6.67 13.73
CA SER A 97 16.11 -5.50 12.92
C SER A 97 14.98 -4.48 12.85
N ALA A 98 13.74 -4.94 12.65
CA ALA A 98 12.56 -4.08 12.61
C ALA A 98 12.35 -3.37 13.96
N VAL A 99 12.37 -4.12 15.06
CA VAL A 99 12.21 -3.61 16.43
C VAL A 99 13.28 -2.58 16.77
N ALA A 100 14.55 -2.85 16.50
CA ALA A 100 15.63 -1.89 16.74
C ALA A 100 15.43 -0.58 15.95
N THR A 101 14.98 -0.70 14.70
CA THR A 101 14.70 0.46 13.85
C THR A 101 13.50 1.26 14.36
N ILE A 102 12.41 0.59 14.72
CA ILE A 102 11.18 1.22 15.24
C ILE A 102 11.46 1.92 16.58
N GLN A 103 12.21 1.28 17.48
CA GLN A 103 12.58 1.87 18.77
C GLN A 103 13.38 3.17 18.60
N LYS A 104 14.27 3.21 17.61
CA LYS A 104 15.10 4.39 17.30
C LYS A 104 14.29 5.54 16.69
N TYR A 105 13.53 5.26 15.64
CA TYR A 105 12.90 6.31 14.82
C TYR A 105 11.43 6.58 15.16
N LYS A 106 10.75 5.66 15.87
CA LYS A 106 9.37 5.80 16.34
C LYS A 106 8.38 6.27 15.26
N PRO A 107 8.22 5.54 14.14
CA PRO A 107 7.14 5.84 13.19
C PRO A 107 5.77 5.76 13.89
N CYS A 108 4.78 6.51 13.40
CA CYS A 108 3.45 6.53 14.00
C CYS A 108 2.68 5.21 13.75
N ALA A 109 3.07 4.46 12.72
CA ALA A 109 2.43 3.21 12.36
C ALA A 109 3.43 2.21 11.78
N VAL A 110 3.18 0.92 12.02
CA VAL A 110 3.88 -0.20 11.39
C VAL A 110 2.85 -1.07 10.66
N TRP A 111 3.12 -1.37 9.40
CA TRP A 111 2.27 -2.18 8.53
C TRP A 111 2.86 -3.57 8.34
N LEU A 112 2.13 -4.60 8.77
CA LEU A 112 2.54 -5.99 8.70
C LEU A 112 1.79 -6.71 7.57
N TYR A 113 2.52 -7.40 6.71
CA TYR A 113 1.95 -8.14 5.59
C TYR A 113 2.71 -9.42 5.24
N ALA A 114 2.00 -10.35 4.59
CA ALA A 114 2.48 -11.63 4.10
C ALA A 114 3.19 -12.51 5.16
N PRO A 115 2.49 -12.87 6.27
CA PRO A 115 3.00 -13.79 7.29
C PRO A 115 3.06 -15.24 6.77
N PRO A 116 4.23 -15.90 6.73
CA PRO A 116 4.34 -17.31 6.34
C PRO A 116 3.51 -18.28 7.20
N ASN A 117 3.42 -18.02 8.51
CA ASN A 117 2.70 -18.86 9.47
C ASN A 117 1.38 -18.21 9.94
N GLY A 118 0.84 -17.28 9.15
CA GLY A 118 -0.44 -16.64 9.42
C GLY A 118 -0.46 -15.82 10.72
N GLN A 119 -1.52 -16.02 11.53
CA GLN A 119 -1.78 -15.20 12.73
C GLN A 119 -0.65 -15.26 13.77
N ALA A 120 0.07 -16.38 13.88
CA ALA A 120 1.13 -16.54 14.87
C ALA A 120 2.31 -15.57 14.63
N ASP A 121 2.67 -15.33 13.36
CA ASP A 121 3.72 -14.36 13.03
C ASP A 121 3.23 -12.94 13.32
N LEU A 122 1.97 -12.62 12.95
CA LEU A 122 1.37 -11.32 13.22
C LEU A 122 1.35 -10.99 14.72
N ASP A 123 1.00 -11.97 15.57
CA ASP A 123 1.00 -11.81 17.02
C ASP A 123 2.41 -11.58 17.56
N THR A 124 3.38 -12.37 17.08
CA THR A 124 4.78 -12.27 17.49
C THR A 124 5.37 -10.90 17.15
N TRP A 125 5.15 -10.44 15.91
CA TRP A 125 5.59 -9.13 15.44
C TRP A 125 4.90 -7.99 16.20
N SER A 126 3.57 -8.06 16.36
CA SER A 126 2.79 -7.03 17.07
C SER A 126 3.26 -6.85 18.50
N ARG A 127 3.52 -7.95 19.23
CA ARG A 127 4.03 -7.90 20.61
C ARG A 127 5.43 -7.29 20.68
N GLY A 128 6.33 -7.71 19.78
CA GLY A 128 7.70 -7.18 19.73
C GLY A 128 7.70 -5.67 19.49
N ILE A 129 6.91 -5.20 18.53
CA ILE A 129 6.80 -3.78 18.18
C ILE A 129 6.19 -2.98 19.33
N ARG A 130 5.11 -3.46 19.95
CA ARG A 130 4.48 -2.80 21.11
C ARG A 130 5.41 -2.68 22.29
N THR A 131 6.23 -3.70 22.54
CA THR A 131 7.26 -3.68 23.59
C THR A 131 8.31 -2.61 23.30
N ALA A 132 8.72 -2.47 22.04
CA ALA A 132 9.75 -1.53 21.62
C ALA A 132 9.26 -0.08 21.53
N SER A 133 8.02 0.14 21.10
CA SER A 133 7.40 1.45 20.89
C SER A 133 5.89 1.40 21.13
N PRO A 134 5.42 1.53 22.38
CA PRO A 134 4.01 1.34 22.75
C PRO A 134 3.01 2.29 22.05
N GLY A 135 3.46 3.45 21.56
CA GLY A 135 2.61 4.40 20.85
C GLY A 135 2.55 4.20 19.33
N THR A 136 3.37 3.31 18.78
CA THR A 136 3.35 2.98 17.35
C THR A 136 2.17 2.06 17.05
N GLN A 137 1.31 2.50 16.13
CA GLN A 137 0.08 1.77 15.79
C GLN A 137 0.38 0.57 14.87
N ILE A 138 -0.27 -0.56 15.10
CA ILE A 138 -0.12 -1.78 14.30
C ILE A 138 -1.22 -1.84 13.24
N TRP A 139 -0.81 -1.79 11.98
CA TRP A 139 -1.64 -1.98 10.80
C TRP A 139 -1.42 -3.39 10.25
N ILE A 140 -2.49 -4.16 10.05
CA ILE A 140 -2.40 -5.50 9.45
C ILE A 140 -3.22 -5.53 8.16
N GLN A 141 -2.59 -5.99 7.08
CA GLN A 141 -3.26 -6.18 5.80
C GLN A 141 -3.74 -7.61 5.60
N ILE A 142 -4.99 -7.75 5.16
CA ILE A 142 -5.67 -9.02 4.89
C ILE A 142 -6.36 -8.99 3.52
N GLY A 143 -6.69 -10.16 2.98
CA GLY A 143 -7.42 -10.32 1.72
C GLY A 143 -8.64 -11.25 1.80
N THR A 144 -8.96 -11.79 2.98
CA THR A 144 -10.08 -12.73 3.17
C THR A 144 -10.83 -12.49 4.48
N LEU A 145 -12.10 -12.91 4.54
CA LEU A 145 -12.87 -12.92 5.80
C LEU A 145 -12.26 -13.86 6.86
N SER A 146 -11.61 -14.95 6.44
CA SER A 146 -10.98 -15.92 7.35
C SER A 146 -9.83 -15.28 8.14
N GLU A 147 -8.95 -14.53 7.47
CA GLU A 147 -7.91 -13.72 8.10
C GLU A 147 -8.54 -12.68 9.05
N ALA A 148 -9.59 -12.00 8.62
CA ALA A 148 -10.34 -11.03 9.42
C ALA A 148 -10.85 -11.63 10.75
N ARG A 149 -11.48 -12.82 10.69
CA ARG A 149 -11.97 -13.54 11.89
C ARG A 149 -10.84 -14.01 12.79
N SER A 150 -9.66 -14.30 12.22
CA SER A 150 -8.48 -14.70 12.99
C SER A 150 -7.93 -13.53 13.80
N LEU A 151 -7.87 -12.33 13.20
CA LEU A 151 -7.48 -11.10 13.88
C LEU A 151 -8.39 -10.76 15.06
N LEU A 152 -9.71 -10.90 14.90
CA LEU A 152 -10.68 -10.62 15.97
C LEU A 152 -10.55 -11.56 17.18
N LYS A 153 -10.06 -12.78 16.96
CA LYS A 153 -9.82 -13.79 18.00
C LYS A 153 -8.45 -13.66 18.66
N SER A 154 -7.50 -12.97 18.03
CA SER A 154 -6.16 -12.79 18.57
C SER A 154 -6.17 -11.94 19.85
N ALA A 155 -5.23 -12.23 20.75
CA ALA A 155 -4.92 -11.38 21.89
C ALA A 155 -4.15 -10.11 21.47
N GLU A 156 -3.38 -10.18 20.38
CA GLU A 156 -2.58 -9.10 19.82
C GLU A 156 -3.36 -8.39 18.69
N LYS A 157 -4.57 -7.91 18.99
CA LYS A 157 -5.44 -7.25 18.00
C LYS A 157 -4.73 -6.08 17.33
N PRO A 158 -4.89 -5.87 16.00
CA PRO A 158 -4.35 -4.69 15.34
C PRO A 158 -5.07 -3.41 15.77
N ASP A 159 -4.40 -2.28 15.60
CA ASP A 159 -4.99 -0.95 15.78
C ASP A 159 -5.73 -0.51 14.51
N VAL A 160 -5.32 -1.01 13.33
CA VAL A 160 -5.97 -0.78 12.04
C VAL A 160 -5.91 -2.04 11.17
N VAL A 161 -6.98 -2.31 10.41
CA VAL A 161 -6.98 -3.39 9.41
C VAL A 161 -7.11 -2.82 8.00
N VAL A 162 -6.27 -3.31 7.10
CA VAL A 162 -6.33 -2.96 5.68
C VAL A 162 -6.92 -4.14 4.91
N VAL A 163 -8.06 -3.91 4.28
CA VAL A 163 -8.77 -4.91 3.47
C VAL A 163 -8.36 -4.72 2.01
N GLN A 164 -7.57 -5.66 1.49
CA GLN A 164 -7.04 -5.61 0.12
C GLN A 164 -7.89 -6.46 -0.83
N GLY A 165 -8.54 -5.82 -1.81
CA GLY A 165 -9.22 -6.48 -2.91
C GLY A 165 -8.28 -7.03 -3.98
N ALA A 166 -8.76 -8.00 -4.76
CA ALA A 166 -8.03 -8.68 -5.83
C ALA A 166 -7.57 -7.78 -7.00
N GLU A 167 -8.09 -6.56 -7.05
CA GLU A 167 -7.75 -5.50 -8.00
C GLU A 167 -6.41 -4.81 -7.67
N ALA A 168 -5.87 -5.01 -6.46
CA ALA A 168 -4.62 -4.39 -6.03
C ALA A 168 -3.43 -4.75 -6.93
N GLY A 169 -2.48 -3.81 -7.03
CA GLY A 169 -1.19 -4.01 -7.68
C GLY A 169 -0.18 -4.68 -6.77
N GLY A 170 0.84 -5.31 -7.35
CA GLY A 170 1.81 -6.07 -6.56
C GLY A 170 1.15 -7.26 -5.86
N HIS A 171 1.79 -7.76 -4.80
CA HIS A 171 1.41 -9.02 -4.15
C HIS A 171 0.07 -8.91 -3.42
N GLY A 172 -0.87 -9.73 -3.85
CA GLY A 172 -2.16 -9.97 -3.20
C GLY A 172 -2.48 -11.47 -3.18
N ARG A 173 -3.65 -11.83 -2.64
CA ARG A 173 -4.13 -13.22 -2.61
C ARG A 173 -4.09 -13.86 -4.00
N ALA A 174 -3.43 -15.00 -4.11
CA ALA A 174 -3.12 -15.67 -5.37
C ALA A 174 -4.36 -16.35 -5.98
N LYS A 175 -5.09 -17.12 -5.18
CA LYS A 175 -6.17 -18.02 -5.63
C LYS A 175 -7.56 -17.64 -5.10
N ASP A 176 -7.62 -17.08 -3.90
CA ASP A 176 -8.84 -16.83 -3.11
C ASP A 176 -9.11 -15.34 -2.87
N GLY A 177 -8.45 -14.46 -3.62
CA GLY A 177 -8.71 -13.02 -3.54
C GLY A 177 -10.07 -12.64 -4.12
N LEU A 178 -10.84 -11.86 -3.37
CA LEU A 178 -12.14 -11.33 -3.79
C LEU A 178 -12.04 -9.85 -4.19
N GLY A 179 -12.93 -9.40 -5.08
CA GLY A 179 -13.02 -7.99 -5.45
C GLY A 179 -13.45 -7.11 -4.27
N LEU A 180 -12.91 -5.89 -4.19
CA LEU A 180 -13.07 -5.01 -3.03
C LEU A 180 -14.55 -4.68 -2.74
N ILE A 181 -15.38 -4.53 -3.78
CA ILE A 181 -16.81 -4.20 -3.64
C ILE A 181 -17.59 -5.23 -2.83
N SER A 182 -17.19 -6.51 -2.91
CA SER A 182 -17.82 -7.60 -2.18
C SER A 182 -17.09 -7.92 -0.87
N LEU A 183 -15.75 -7.88 -0.88
CA LEU A 183 -14.92 -8.22 0.27
C LEU A 183 -15.09 -7.24 1.43
N LEU A 184 -15.09 -5.94 1.13
CA LEU A 184 -15.09 -4.90 2.16
C LEU A 184 -16.35 -4.92 3.04
N PRO A 185 -17.59 -4.94 2.51
CA PRO A 185 -18.78 -5.00 3.36
C PRO A 185 -18.85 -6.29 4.17
N GLU A 186 -18.45 -7.44 3.61
CA GLU A 186 -18.41 -8.72 4.35
C GLU A 186 -17.47 -8.66 5.56
N VAL A 187 -16.28 -8.07 5.39
CA VAL A 187 -15.35 -7.82 6.49
C VAL A 187 -15.88 -6.75 7.45
N ALA A 188 -16.53 -5.70 6.94
CA ALA A 188 -17.11 -4.64 7.76
C ALA A 188 -18.18 -5.16 8.72
N ASP A 189 -19.05 -6.06 8.25
CA ASP A 189 -20.07 -6.71 9.06
C ASP A 189 -19.46 -7.59 10.16
N ALA A 190 -18.42 -8.36 9.84
CA ALA A 190 -17.70 -9.15 10.82
C ALA A 190 -17.01 -8.29 11.90
N PHE A 191 -16.59 -7.08 11.54
CA PHE A 191 -15.96 -6.12 12.44
C PHE A 191 -16.96 -5.19 13.14
N ALA A 192 -18.27 -5.28 12.88
CA ALA A 192 -19.26 -4.31 13.39
C ALA A 192 -19.25 -4.12 14.91
N GLY A 193 -18.92 -5.17 15.68
CA GLY A 193 -18.76 -5.11 17.14
C GLY A 193 -17.38 -4.69 17.64
N SER A 194 -16.47 -4.28 16.75
CA SER A 194 -15.12 -3.83 17.07
C SER A 194 -14.92 -2.35 16.76
N GLU A 195 -14.09 -1.70 17.56
CA GLU A 195 -13.65 -0.30 17.35
C GLU A 195 -12.44 -0.21 16.39
N ILE A 196 -12.11 -1.30 15.68
CA ILE A 196 -10.95 -1.33 14.78
C ILE A 196 -11.37 -0.72 13.43
N PRO A 197 -10.76 0.40 12.99
CA PRO A 197 -11.02 0.99 11.69
C PRO A 197 -10.52 0.12 10.55
N LEU A 198 -11.30 0.11 9.47
CA LEU A 198 -11.00 -0.63 8.24
C LEU A 198 -10.56 0.34 7.15
N PHE A 199 -9.44 0.05 6.49
CA PHE A 199 -8.97 0.81 5.34
C PHE A 199 -9.10 -0.03 4.08
N ALA A 200 -9.69 0.54 3.04
CA ALA A 200 -9.88 -0.16 1.78
C ALA A 200 -8.66 -0.01 0.87
N ALA A 201 -8.18 -1.11 0.30
CA ALA A 201 -7.08 -1.13 -0.66
C ALA A 201 -7.43 -1.97 -1.89
N GLY A 202 -6.93 -1.57 -3.06
CA GLY A 202 -7.14 -2.29 -4.32
C GLY A 202 -8.24 -1.66 -5.19
N GLY A 203 -7.93 -1.38 -6.46
CA GLY A 203 -8.87 -0.76 -7.40
C GLY A 203 -9.16 0.74 -7.17
N ILE A 204 -8.67 1.34 -6.08
CA ILE A 204 -8.87 2.76 -5.77
C ILE A 204 -7.76 3.59 -6.41
N ALA A 205 -8.12 4.52 -7.29
CA ALA A 205 -7.19 5.44 -7.95
C ALA A 205 -7.62 6.91 -7.93
N ASP A 206 -8.89 7.20 -7.60
CA ASP A 206 -9.45 8.55 -7.59
C ASP A 206 -10.60 8.68 -6.57
N GLY A 207 -11.29 9.82 -6.56
CA GLY A 207 -12.40 10.09 -5.65
C GLY A 207 -13.63 9.21 -5.87
N ARG A 208 -13.82 8.58 -7.04
CA ARG A 208 -14.94 7.62 -7.27
C ARG A 208 -14.74 6.37 -6.44
N GLY A 209 -13.58 5.75 -6.60
CA GLY A 209 -13.21 4.55 -5.85
C GLY A 209 -13.16 4.83 -4.35
N ALA A 210 -12.65 6.02 -3.97
CA ALA A 210 -12.60 6.40 -2.57
C ALA A 210 -13.98 6.60 -1.94
N ALA A 211 -14.89 7.31 -2.62
CA ALA A 211 -16.27 7.50 -2.15
C ALA A 211 -17.01 6.17 -2.02
N ALA A 212 -16.87 5.28 -3.02
CA ALA A 212 -17.46 3.94 -2.98
C ALA A 212 -16.96 3.12 -1.77
N ALA A 213 -15.65 3.11 -1.52
CA ALA A 213 -15.07 2.40 -0.38
C ALA A 213 -15.58 2.91 0.98
N LEU A 214 -15.73 4.23 1.13
CA LEU A 214 -16.31 4.83 2.33
C LEU A 214 -17.78 4.42 2.50
N CYS A 215 -18.56 4.40 1.42
CA CYS A 215 -19.95 3.91 1.45
C CYS A 215 -20.04 2.42 1.86
N LEU A 216 -19.05 1.61 1.48
CA LEU A 216 -18.96 0.19 1.84
C LEU A 216 -18.48 -0.05 3.29
N GLY A 217 -18.16 1.00 4.05
CA GLY A 217 -17.84 0.90 5.47
C GLY A 217 -16.35 1.04 5.83
N ALA A 218 -15.49 1.45 4.89
CA ALA A 218 -14.12 1.83 5.23
C ALA A 218 -14.07 3.16 5.98
N SER A 219 -13.09 3.30 6.88
CA SER A 219 -12.74 4.54 7.59
C SER A 219 -11.79 5.46 6.81
N GLY A 220 -11.17 4.93 5.76
CA GLY A 220 -10.23 5.62 4.89
C GLY A 220 -9.79 4.69 3.75
N VAL A 221 -8.96 5.20 2.85
CA VAL A 221 -8.56 4.46 1.65
C VAL A 221 -7.06 4.46 1.45
N VAL A 222 -6.57 3.36 0.88
CA VAL A 222 -5.18 3.13 0.56
C VAL A 222 -5.04 3.07 -0.95
N MET A 223 -4.15 3.88 -1.48
CA MET A 223 -3.76 3.83 -2.88
C MET A 223 -2.30 3.41 -3.00
N GLY A 224 -2.03 2.43 -3.87
CA GLY A 224 -0.67 2.07 -4.27
C GLY A 224 -0.39 2.61 -5.67
N THR A 225 -1.08 2.03 -6.65
CA THR A 225 -0.85 2.31 -8.08
C THR A 225 -1.02 3.78 -8.46
N ARG A 226 -1.98 4.52 -7.89
CA ARG A 226 -2.12 5.98 -8.11
C ARG A 226 -0.88 6.76 -7.68
N PHE A 227 -0.24 6.36 -6.59
CA PHE A 227 0.99 7.00 -6.12
C PHE A 227 2.24 6.50 -6.87
N LEU A 228 2.18 5.43 -7.67
CA LEU A 228 3.27 5.15 -8.62
C LEU A 228 3.42 6.27 -9.65
N ALA A 229 2.33 6.96 -9.99
CA ALA A 229 2.32 8.17 -10.79
C ALA A 229 2.47 9.46 -9.95
N ALA A 230 3.15 9.39 -8.79
CA ALA A 230 3.56 10.57 -8.02
C ALA A 230 5.01 10.98 -8.34
N THR A 231 5.31 12.28 -8.38
CA THR A 231 6.66 12.78 -8.66
C THR A 231 7.72 12.33 -7.65
N GLU A 232 7.30 12.07 -6.41
CA GLU A 232 8.15 11.73 -5.27
C GLU A 232 8.45 10.23 -5.18
N THR A 233 7.81 9.42 -6.02
CA THR A 233 7.96 7.96 -6.00
C THR A 233 9.32 7.55 -6.55
N ARG A 234 10.01 6.66 -5.82
CA ARG A 234 11.35 6.16 -6.16
C ARG A 234 11.26 5.06 -7.22
N ILE A 235 10.99 5.43 -8.46
CA ILE A 235 10.94 4.51 -9.62
C ILE A 235 11.65 5.08 -10.84
N ALA A 236 12.03 4.22 -11.77
CA ALA A 236 12.55 4.63 -13.08
C ALA A 236 11.48 5.36 -13.89
N ARG A 237 11.90 6.27 -14.78
CA ARG A 237 10.97 7.05 -15.60
C ARG A 237 10.21 6.16 -16.57
N GLY A 238 10.86 5.14 -17.14
CA GLY A 238 10.21 4.15 -17.99
C GLY A 238 9.10 3.38 -17.27
N TYR A 239 9.30 3.04 -15.99
CA TYR A 239 8.25 2.44 -15.16
C TYR A 239 7.07 3.40 -15.01
N GLN A 240 7.33 4.65 -14.62
CA GLN A 240 6.28 5.63 -14.37
C GLN A 240 5.47 5.95 -15.64
N GLN A 241 6.15 6.05 -16.78
CA GLN A 241 5.51 6.21 -18.08
C GLN A 241 4.61 5.03 -18.41
N GLU A 242 5.04 3.80 -18.10
CA GLU A 242 4.21 2.62 -18.33
C GLU A 242 2.95 2.60 -17.45
N VAL A 243 3.05 3.08 -16.21
CA VAL A 243 1.89 3.25 -15.32
C VAL A 243 0.85 4.22 -15.91
N VAL A 244 1.30 5.31 -16.51
CA VAL A 244 0.40 6.33 -17.09
C VAL A 244 -0.09 5.94 -18.49
N ARG A 245 0.69 5.16 -19.24
CA ARG A 245 0.35 4.70 -20.60
C ARG A 245 -0.70 3.59 -20.58
N ALA A 246 -0.60 2.65 -19.65
CA ALA A 246 -1.42 1.46 -19.68
C ALA A 246 -2.89 1.77 -19.39
N GLU A 247 -3.77 1.16 -20.18
CA GLU A 247 -5.22 1.24 -20.08
C GLU A 247 -5.82 -0.17 -20.13
N ASP A 248 -7.15 -0.28 -20.05
CA ASP A 248 -7.87 -1.56 -20.02
C ASP A 248 -7.24 -2.56 -19.04
N GLY A 249 -7.26 -2.22 -17.75
CA GLY A 249 -6.56 -2.99 -16.73
C GLY A 249 -7.02 -4.45 -16.60
N ALA A 250 -8.22 -4.79 -17.09
CA ALA A 250 -8.70 -6.16 -17.14
C ALA A 250 -7.92 -7.01 -18.15
N VAL A 251 -7.53 -6.42 -19.27
CA VAL A 251 -6.77 -7.09 -20.34
C VAL A 251 -5.27 -6.87 -20.19
N SER A 252 -4.85 -5.68 -19.76
CA SER A 252 -3.44 -5.29 -19.71
C SER A 252 -2.71 -5.70 -18.44
N THR A 253 -3.41 -6.22 -17.42
CA THR A 253 -2.79 -6.69 -16.18
C THR A 253 -3.08 -8.17 -15.90
N MET A 254 -2.15 -8.84 -15.23
CA MET A 254 -2.33 -10.23 -14.80
C MET A 254 -1.55 -10.52 -13.54
N LYS A 255 -1.86 -11.65 -12.89
CA LYS A 255 -1.17 -12.15 -11.71
C LYS A 255 -0.14 -13.19 -12.12
N THR A 256 1.13 -12.98 -11.82
CA THR A 256 2.20 -13.95 -12.11
C THR A 256 3.42 -13.78 -11.21
N LEU A 257 4.08 -14.88 -10.86
CA LEU A 257 5.39 -14.86 -10.22
C LEU A 257 6.56 -14.79 -11.23
N LEU A 258 6.29 -14.89 -12.55
CA LEU A 258 7.33 -14.88 -13.58
C LEU A 258 8.30 -13.71 -13.39
N TYR A 259 7.76 -12.51 -13.22
CA TYR A 259 8.56 -11.30 -13.06
C TYR A 259 9.43 -11.29 -11.81
N ASN A 260 8.96 -11.89 -10.72
CA ASN A 260 9.74 -12.04 -9.50
C ASN A 260 10.94 -12.96 -9.75
N HIS A 261 10.70 -14.10 -10.40
CA HIS A 261 11.74 -15.06 -10.71
C HIS A 261 12.77 -14.49 -11.69
N LEU A 262 12.33 -13.74 -12.72
CA LEU A 262 13.22 -13.08 -13.68
C LEU A 262 14.18 -12.09 -13.01
N ARG A 263 13.73 -11.35 -11.98
CA ARG A 263 14.59 -10.45 -11.18
C ARG A 263 15.30 -11.14 -10.01
N GLY A 264 15.30 -12.48 -9.96
CA GLY A 264 15.99 -13.26 -8.92
C GLY A 264 15.32 -13.25 -7.54
N THR A 265 14.04 -12.88 -7.44
CA THR A 265 13.27 -12.93 -6.20
C THR A 265 12.43 -14.21 -6.16
N PHE A 266 12.77 -15.11 -5.24
CA PHE A 266 12.06 -16.36 -4.98
C PHE A 266 11.57 -16.41 -3.53
N GLY A 267 10.72 -17.39 -3.20
CA GLY A 267 10.33 -17.67 -1.81
C GLY A 267 9.12 -16.89 -1.28
N TRP A 268 8.37 -16.20 -2.14
CA TRP A 268 7.05 -15.71 -1.74
C TRP A 268 6.15 -16.88 -1.29
N PRO A 269 5.38 -16.75 -0.19
CA PRO A 269 4.43 -17.78 0.19
C PRO A 269 3.39 -17.99 -0.92
N GLU A 270 2.94 -19.24 -1.10
CA GLU A 270 2.07 -19.65 -2.22
C GLU A 270 0.71 -18.93 -2.25
N ASP A 271 0.30 -18.40 -1.11
CA ASP A 271 -0.89 -17.58 -0.93
C ASP A 271 -0.84 -16.25 -1.67
N TYR A 272 0.36 -15.80 -2.09
CA TYR A 272 0.56 -14.48 -2.67
C TYR A 272 1.09 -14.55 -4.09
N THR A 273 0.50 -13.74 -4.97
CA THR A 273 1.00 -13.56 -6.34
C THR A 273 0.83 -12.10 -6.74
N PRO A 274 1.84 -11.49 -7.38
CA PRO A 274 1.75 -10.09 -7.73
C PRO A 274 0.96 -9.85 -9.00
N ARG A 275 0.18 -8.76 -9.01
CA ARG A 275 -0.38 -8.18 -10.23
C ARG A 275 0.61 -7.23 -10.89
N THR A 276 0.77 -7.38 -12.20
CA THR A 276 1.67 -6.59 -13.05
C THR A 276 1.01 -6.23 -14.36
N ILE A 277 1.49 -5.18 -15.02
CA ILE A 277 1.19 -4.88 -16.42
C ILE A 277 1.92 -5.91 -17.29
N ILE A 278 1.24 -6.39 -18.33
CA ILE A 278 1.77 -7.32 -19.32
C ILE A 278 2.80 -6.62 -20.22
N ASN A 279 3.93 -7.28 -20.46
CA ASN A 279 4.94 -6.85 -21.42
C ASN A 279 5.48 -8.05 -22.22
N ARG A 280 6.52 -7.81 -23.03
CA ARG A 280 7.14 -8.81 -23.91
C ARG A 280 7.57 -10.09 -23.20
N SER A 281 8.06 -10.02 -21.96
CA SER A 281 8.45 -11.24 -21.21
C SER A 281 7.28 -12.17 -20.94
N TRP A 282 6.09 -11.64 -20.67
CA TRP A 282 4.90 -12.46 -20.46
C TRP A 282 4.36 -13.01 -21.78
N VAL A 283 4.34 -12.18 -22.83
CA VAL A 283 3.91 -12.62 -24.16
C VAL A 283 4.76 -13.78 -24.66
N ASP A 284 6.09 -13.66 -24.53
CA ASP A 284 7.02 -14.73 -24.91
C ASP A 284 6.85 -15.98 -24.03
N HIS A 285 6.57 -15.82 -22.74
CA HIS A 285 6.27 -16.94 -21.85
C HIS A 285 5.02 -17.72 -22.29
N LEU A 286 3.92 -17.02 -22.61
CA LEU A 286 2.71 -17.65 -23.15
C LEU A 286 2.94 -18.31 -24.51
N ALA A 287 3.88 -17.80 -25.30
CA ALA A 287 4.32 -18.42 -26.55
C ALA A 287 5.22 -19.66 -26.36
N GLY A 288 5.48 -20.07 -25.11
CA GLY A 288 6.24 -21.27 -24.78
C GLY A 288 7.75 -21.07 -24.65
N LYS A 289 8.23 -19.82 -24.59
CA LYS A 289 9.66 -19.55 -24.37
C LYS A 289 10.10 -20.04 -22.99
N GLY A 290 11.22 -20.76 -22.95
CA GLY A 290 11.79 -21.33 -21.72
C GLY A 290 12.25 -20.25 -20.74
N PHE A 291 12.20 -20.55 -19.44
CA PHE A 291 12.55 -19.60 -18.38
C PHE A 291 13.99 -19.08 -18.49
N GLU A 292 14.97 -19.95 -18.76
CA GLU A 292 16.38 -19.55 -18.89
C GLU A 292 16.60 -18.54 -20.03
N GLU A 293 15.91 -18.72 -21.16
CA GLU A 293 15.98 -17.77 -22.27
C GLU A 293 15.33 -16.44 -21.89
N LEU A 294 14.17 -16.47 -21.22
CA LEU A 294 13.51 -15.27 -20.71
C LEU A 294 14.40 -14.52 -19.70
N LYS A 295 15.14 -15.25 -18.87
CA LYS A 295 16.06 -14.68 -17.88
C LYS A 295 17.19 -13.91 -18.54
N VAL A 296 17.83 -14.49 -19.57
CA VAL A 296 18.87 -13.81 -20.36
C VAL A 296 18.32 -12.53 -20.99
N LEU A 297 17.16 -12.61 -21.64
CA LEU A 297 16.52 -11.45 -22.29
C LEU A 297 16.12 -10.36 -21.29
N HIS A 298 15.67 -10.75 -20.09
CA HIS A 298 15.38 -9.82 -19.00
C HIS A 298 16.64 -9.09 -18.53
N ASP A 299 17.74 -9.81 -18.29
CA ASP A 299 19.00 -9.23 -17.83
C ASP A 299 19.65 -8.30 -18.86
N GLU A 300 19.48 -8.61 -20.14
CA GLU A 300 19.89 -7.73 -21.23
C GLU A 300 19.04 -6.45 -21.28
N ALA A 301 17.71 -6.58 -21.14
CA ALA A 301 16.82 -5.43 -21.09
C ALA A 301 17.10 -4.52 -19.88
N ALA A 302 17.47 -5.10 -18.72
CA ALA A 302 17.78 -4.34 -17.51
C ALA A 302 18.95 -3.35 -17.68
N LYS A 303 19.81 -3.56 -18.69
CA LYS A 303 20.92 -2.68 -19.03
C LYS A 303 20.51 -1.51 -19.94
N GLN A 304 19.26 -1.46 -20.41
CA GLN A 304 18.79 -0.50 -21.42
C GLN A 304 18.14 0.76 -20.81
N GLY A 305 18.21 0.95 -19.50
CA GLY A 305 17.63 2.10 -18.81
C GLY A 305 16.10 2.16 -18.95
N ASP A 306 15.55 3.33 -19.24
CA ASP A 306 14.09 3.52 -19.29
C ASP A 306 13.38 2.70 -20.39
N LYS A 307 14.09 2.29 -21.46
CA LYS A 307 13.54 1.45 -22.54
C LYS A 307 13.23 0.01 -22.10
N ALA A 308 13.67 -0.35 -20.90
CA ALA A 308 13.47 -1.68 -20.33
C ALA A 308 12.00 -1.93 -19.89
N TRP A 309 11.20 -0.87 -19.79
CA TRP A 309 9.76 -0.90 -19.53
C TRP A 309 8.96 -0.60 -20.80
N GLY A 310 7.63 -0.74 -20.73
CA GLY A 310 6.74 -0.61 -21.87
C GLY A 310 6.25 -1.97 -22.40
N PRO A 311 5.36 -1.96 -23.41
CA PRO A 311 4.86 -3.19 -24.04
C PRO A 311 5.98 -4.08 -24.58
N GLU A 312 7.01 -3.48 -25.17
CA GLU A 312 8.19 -4.17 -25.69
C GLU A 312 9.31 -4.35 -24.65
N GLY A 313 9.15 -3.74 -23.47
CA GLY A 313 10.05 -3.92 -22.35
C GLY A 313 9.95 -5.32 -21.75
N ARG A 314 10.90 -5.64 -20.87
CA ARG A 314 11.00 -6.94 -20.20
C ARG A 314 11.08 -6.85 -18.68
N LEU A 315 11.09 -5.64 -18.13
CA LEU A 315 11.07 -5.39 -16.69
C LEU A 315 9.66 -5.23 -16.17
N ALA A 316 9.44 -5.70 -14.95
CA ALA A 316 8.14 -5.72 -14.33
C ALA A 316 7.62 -4.31 -14.03
N THR A 317 6.33 -4.09 -14.31
CA THR A 317 5.57 -2.93 -13.82
C THR A 317 4.47 -3.46 -12.89
N TYR A 318 4.74 -3.48 -11.59
CA TYR A 318 3.78 -3.91 -10.57
C TYR A 318 2.68 -2.86 -10.39
N ALA A 319 1.51 -3.09 -10.96
CA ALA A 319 0.40 -2.14 -10.93
C ALA A 319 -0.95 -2.86 -10.77
N GLY A 320 -1.94 -2.14 -10.23
CA GLY A 320 -3.28 -2.64 -9.99
C GLY A 320 -4.16 -2.57 -11.24
N ALA A 321 -5.32 -3.19 -11.16
CA ALA A 321 -6.29 -3.22 -12.26
C ALA A 321 -6.92 -1.83 -12.56
N SER A 322 -6.78 -0.87 -11.65
CA SER A 322 -7.25 0.52 -11.84
C SER A 322 -6.32 1.38 -12.71
N ILE A 323 -5.36 0.78 -13.41
CA ILE A 323 -4.34 1.51 -14.18
C ILE A 323 -4.95 2.44 -15.23
N GLY A 324 -6.05 2.03 -15.86
CA GLY A 324 -6.78 2.85 -16.83
C GLY A 324 -7.50 4.07 -16.25
N LEU A 325 -7.35 4.37 -14.95
CA LEU A 325 -7.84 5.59 -14.30
C LEU A 325 -6.71 6.60 -14.03
N ILE A 326 -5.47 6.30 -14.42
CA ILE A 326 -4.28 7.07 -14.10
C ILE A 326 -3.68 7.62 -15.39
N HIS A 327 -3.98 8.87 -15.72
CA HIS A 327 -3.64 9.45 -17.02
C HIS A 327 -2.49 10.46 -17.01
N GLU A 328 -1.94 10.77 -15.84
CA GLU A 328 -0.88 11.77 -15.69
C GLU A 328 -0.09 11.56 -14.41
N VAL A 329 1.14 12.10 -14.40
CA VAL A 329 1.98 12.21 -13.20
C VAL A 329 1.63 13.51 -12.48
N LYS A 330 1.40 13.45 -11.16
CA LYS A 330 1.17 14.61 -10.30
C LYS A 330 2.09 14.55 -9.09
N ASP A 331 2.29 15.66 -8.39
CA ASP A 331 2.87 15.60 -7.05
C ASP A 331 1.90 14.91 -6.07
N ALA A 332 2.45 14.32 -5.01
CA ALA A 332 1.65 13.53 -4.06
C ALA A 332 0.64 14.39 -3.30
N GLU A 333 0.94 15.67 -3.06
CA GLU A 333 0.03 16.60 -2.40
C GLU A 333 -1.22 16.88 -3.25
N SER A 334 -1.04 17.15 -4.54
CA SER A 334 -2.12 17.30 -5.51
C SER A 334 -3.00 16.04 -5.58
N ILE A 335 -2.39 14.85 -5.64
CA ILE A 335 -3.14 13.57 -5.63
C ILE A 335 -4.02 13.46 -4.37
N VAL A 336 -3.46 13.73 -3.19
CA VAL A 336 -4.19 13.62 -1.92
C VAL A 336 -5.36 14.62 -1.87
N LYS A 337 -5.12 15.88 -2.24
CA LYS A 337 -6.14 16.94 -2.22
C LYS A 337 -7.25 16.66 -3.22
N GLU A 338 -6.90 16.34 -4.46
CA GLU A 338 -7.86 16.09 -5.53
C GLU A 338 -8.78 14.91 -5.20
N VAL A 339 -8.23 13.78 -4.74
CA VAL A 339 -9.06 12.63 -4.35
C VAL A 339 -10.01 13.00 -3.22
N ARG A 340 -9.54 13.77 -2.23
CA ARG A 340 -10.37 14.21 -1.12
C ARG A 340 -11.50 15.14 -1.58
N GLU A 341 -11.18 16.13 -2.40
CA GLU A 341 -12.14 17.08 -2.98
C GLU A 341 -13.21 16.34 -3.80
N GLN A 342 -12.80 15.45 -4.70
CA GLN A 342 -13.71 14.63 -5.50
C GLN A 342 -14.65 13.75 -4.64
N VAL A 343 -14.19 13.25 -3.49
CA VAL A 343 -15.08 12.51 -2.56
C VAL A 343 -16.13 13.45 -1.97
N LEU A 344 -15.70 14.63 -1.48
CA LEU A 344 -16.60 15.61 -0.86
C LEU A 344 -17.65 16.11 -1.87
N GLU A 345 -17.24 16.41 -3.09
CA GLU A 345 -18.14 16.77 -4.20
C GLU A 345 -19.19 15.68 -4.47
N ARG A 346 -18.77 14.41 -4.48
CA ARG A 346 -19.68 13.27 -4.71
C ARG A 346 -20.71 13.14 -3.60
N PHE A 347 -20.29 13.20 -2.34
CA PHE A 347 -21.23 13.15 -1.23
C PHE A 347 -22.16 14.38 -1.21
N GLY A 348 -21.66 15.56 -1.56
CA GLY A 348 -22.49 16.76 -1.74
C GLY A 348 -23.53 16.62 -2.86
N SER A 349 -23.13 16.04 -4.00
CA SER A 349 -24.02 15.89 -5.17
C SER A 349 -25.14 14.86 -4.98
N ILE A 350 -24.93 13.83 -4.17
CA ILE A 350 -25.92 12.78 -3.89
C ILE A 350 -26.88 13.20 -2.77
N GLY A 351 -26.41 14.02 -1.82
CA GLY A 351 -27.21 14.52 -0.69
C GLY A 351 -28.14 15.70 -1.01
N GLY A 352 -28.18 16.15 -2.27
CA GLY A 352 -29.01 17.28 -2.69
C GLY A 352 -30.29 16.85 -3.42
N GLN A 353 -31.36 16.58 -2.66
CA GLN A 353 -32.75 17.01 -2.91
C GLN A 353 -33.48 17.15 -1.57
#